data_AF-A0A933HIM1-F1
#
_entry.id   AF-A0A933HIM1-F1
#
_cell.length_a   1.000
_cell.length_b   1.000
_cell.length_c   1.000
_cell.angle_alpha   90.00
_cell.angle_beta   90.00
_cell.angle_gamma   90.00
#
_symmetry.space_group_name_H-M   'P 1'
#
loop_
_entity.id
_entity.type
_entity.pdbx_description
1 polymer ?
#
loop_
_entity_poly.entity_id
_entity_poly.type
_entity_poly.pdbx_seq_one_letter_code
_entity_poly.pdbx_strand_id
1 'polypeptide(L)'
;MMAEDIGLSQWVIELIDGIFAESDKWLIDTFQKCLRIKEVRTEVPDYGFEWAIQTLFADALIRRQTEFGISNLRINQTIRGGGNARPDIAFDKGADLVVLELKAVAGGSLGWTEGDVRKVYPNAKAVFFLTVSYPFERGWSNRLDGATFVTEGRLREGFRYSLFKKI
;
A
#
# COMPACT_ATOMS: atom_id res chain seq x y z
N MET A 1 5.83 -4.69 20.97
CA MET A 1 6.29 -5.16 19.65
C MET A 1 7.56 -5.96 19.88
N MET A 2 7.67 -7.19 19.38
CA MET A 2 8.90 -7.99 19.51
C MET A 2 9.98 -7.46 18.54
N ALA A 3 11.27 -7.65 18.84
CA ALA A 3 12.37 -7.09 18.05
C ALA A 3 12.34 -7.50 16.57
N GLU A 4 11.90 -8.72 16.24
CA GLU A 4 11.72 -9.20 14.86
C GLU A 4 10.65 -8.41 14.09
N ASP A 5 9.63 -7.93 14.81
CA ASP A 5 8.49 -7.21 14.24
C ASP A 5 8.83 -5.76 13.88
N ILE A 6 9.83 -5.20 14.58
CA ILE A 6 10.45 -3.91 14.27
C ILE A 6 11.29 -4.03 12.99
N GLY A 7 12.05 -5.11 12.83
CA GLY A 7 12.89 -5.35 11.67
C GLY A 7 12.11 -5.42 10.35
N LEU A 8 10.98 -6.15 10.33
CA LEU A 8 10.14 -6.23 9.14
C LEU A 8 9.50 -4.88 8.78
N SER A 9 9.02 -4.15 9.79
CA SER A 9 8.41 -2.83 9.58
C SER A 9 9.43 -1.83 9.01
N GLN A 10 10.65 -1.82 9.55
CA GLN A 10 11.74 -0.97 9.06
C GLN A 10 12.11 -1.30 7.60
N TRP A 11 12.20 -2.58 7.26
CA TRP A 11 12.48 -3.00 5.88
C TRP A 11 11.38 -2.57 4.89
N VAL A 12 10.10 -2.65 5.29
CA VAL A 12 8.98 -2.18 4.44
C VAL A 12 9.02 -0.66 4.24
N ILE A 13 9.41 0.10 5.27
CA ILE A 13 9.62 1.56 5.13
C ILE A 13 10.70 1.83 4.09
N GLU A 14 11.86 1.18 4.20
CA GLU A 14 12.98 1.35 3.27
C GLU A 14 12.62 0.94 1.83
N LEU A 15 11.84 -0.13 1.67
CA LEU A 15 11.29 -0.55 0.38
C LEU A 15 10.41 0.54 -0.25
N ILE A 16 9.45 1.08 0.52
CA ILE A 16 8.52 2.12 0.07
C ILE A 16 9.29 3.38 -0.33
N ASP A 17 10.21 3.82 0.52
CA ASP A 17 11.03 5.00 0.29
C ASP A 17 11.90 4.85 -0.96
N GLY A 18 12.51 3.67 -1.16
CA GLY A 18 13.29 3.37 -2.36
C GLY A 18 12.47 3.39 -3.64
N ILE A 19 11.28 2.78 -3.64
CA ILE A 19 10.37 2.76 -4.80
C ILE A 19 9.92 4.18 -5.15
N PHE A 20 9.57 4.99 -4.15
CA PHE A 20 9.16 6.36 -4.37
C PHE A 20 10.32 7.25 -4.83
N ALA A 21 11.52 7.10 -4.28
CA ALA A 21 12.68 7.90 -4.70
C ALA A 21 13.00 7.74 -6.20
N GLU A 22 12.75 6.55 -6.77
CA GLU A 22 13.00 6.26 -8.18
C GLU A 22 11.92 6.79 -9.12
N SER A 23 10.65 6.78 -8.69
CA SER A 23 9.50 6.88 -9.60
C SER A 23 8.39 7.82 -9.15
N ASP A 24 8.63 8.63 -8.11
CA ASP A 24 7.66 9.61 -7.63
C ASP A 24 7.15 10.52 -8.75
N LYS A 25 8.02 10.99 -9.65
CA LYS A 25 7.64 11.85 -10.78
C LYS A 25 6.58 11.19 -11.67
N TRP A 26 6.77 9.93 -12.04
CA TRP A 26 5.82 9.21 -12.88
C TRP A 26 4.48 9.03 -12.17
N LEU A 27 4.52 8.70 -10.88
CA LEU A 27 3.32 8.56 -10.06
C LEU A 27 2.55 9.88 -9.96
N ILE A 28 3.25 10.98 -9.69
CA ILE A 28 2.65 12.32 -9.60
C ILE A 28 2.06 12.75 -10.95
N ASP A 29 2.82 12.61 -12.05
CA ASP A 29 2.33 12.94 -13.39
C ASP A 29 1.07 12.12 -13.74
N THR A 30 0.95 10.89 -13.23
CA THR A 30 -0.22 10.03 -13.39
C THR A 30 -1.39 10.51 -12.52
N PHE A 31 -1.16 10.81 -11.24
CA PHE A 31 -2.18 11.34 -10.34
C PHE A 31 -2.77 12.68 -10.81
N GLN A 32 -1.95 13.56 -11.37
CA GLN A 32 -2.44 14.80 -11.97
C GLN A 32 -3.34 14.54 -13.19
N LYS A 33 -3.04 13.53 -14.01
CA LYS A 33 -3.91 13.12 -15.13
C LYS A 33 -5.24 12.58 -14.62
N CYS A 34 -5.21 11.72 -13.60
CA CYS A 34 -6.41 11.19 -12.96
C CYS A 34 -7.27 12.33 -12.36
N LEU A 35 -6.66 13.34 -11.73
CA LEU A 35 -7.36 14.51 -11.21
C LEU A 35 -8.14 15.25 -12.31
N ARG A 36 -7.47 15.56 -13.42
CA ARG A 36 -8.10 16.25 -14.56
C ARG A 36 -9.28 15.46 -15.12
N ILE A 37 -9.18 14.13 -15.17
CA ILE A 37 -10.29 13.26 -15.62
C ILE A 37 -11.43 13.28 -14.60
N LYS A 38 -11.14 13.27 -13.30
CA LYS A 38 -12.16 13.36 -12.24
C LYS A 38 -12.94 14.67 -12.34
N GLU A 39 -12.27 15.79 -12.59
CA GLU A 39 -12.90 17.12 -12.71
C GLU A 39 -13.99 17.17 -13.79
N VAL A 40 -13.86 16.37 -14.87
CA VAL A 40 -14.89 16.23 -15.91
C VAL A 40 -15.85 15.05 -15.68
N ARG A 41 -15.52 14.11 -14.79
CA ARG A 41 -16.37 12.97 -14.41
C ARG A 41 -16.97 13.21 -13.03
N THR A 42 -17.91 14.14 -12.96
CA THR A 42 -18.53 14.65 -11.73
C THR A 42 -19.20 13.59 -10.83
N GLU A 43 -19.52 12.42 -11.37
CA GLU A 43 -20.24 11.35 -10.64
C GLU A 43 -19.39 10.09 -10.34
N VAL A 44 -18.13 10.07 -10.75
CA VAL A 44 -17.29 8.88 -10.56
C VAL A 44 -16.40 9.10 -9.32
N PRO A 45 -16.35 8.16 -8.35
CA PRO A 45 -15.39 8.20 -7.25
C PRO A 45 -13.95 8.26 -7.78
N ASP A 46 -12.97 8.56 -6.91
CA ASP A 46 -11.53 8.68 -7.20
C ASP A 46 -10.93 7.43 -7.88
N TYR A 47 -11.29 7.24 -9.15
CA TYR A 47 -11.02 6.04 -9.93
C TYR A 47 -9.63 6.13 -10.56
N GLY A 48 -8.85 5.07 -10.41
CA GLY A 48 -7.57 4.89 -11.11
C GLY A 48 -6.31 5.22 -10.30
N PHE A 49 -6.43 5.76 -9.09
CA PHE A 49 -5.26 6.06 -8.25
C PHE A 49 -4.60 4.82 -7.68
N GLU A 50 -5.41 3.90 -7.15
CA GLU A 50 -4.93 2.63 -6.57
C GLU A 50 -4.15 1.83 -7.62
N TRP A 51 -4.63 1.85 -8.87
CA TRP A 51 -3.95 1.20 -10.00
C TRP A 51 -2.57 1.77 -10.27
N ALA A 52 -2.38 3.09 -10.20
CA ALA A 52 -1.06 3.69 -10.42
C ALA A 52 -0.06 3.31 -9.32
N ILE A 53 -0.50 3.28 -8.07
CA ILE A 53 0.33 2.84 -6.94
C ILE A 53 0.64 1.34 -7.08
N GLN A 54 -0.38 0.52 -7.36
CA GLN A 54 -0.22 -0.91 -7.56
C GLN A 54 0.71 -1.23 -8.73
N THR A 55 0.58 -0.52 -9.85
CA THR A 55 1.47 -0.66 -11.01
C THR A 55 2.91 -0.34 -10.65
N LEU A 56 3.13 0.78 -9.95
CA LEU A 56 4.46 1.18 -9.53
C LEU A 56 5.12 0.13 -8.62
N PHE A 57 4.42 -0.30 -7.58
CA PHE A 57 4.96 -1.27 -6.63
C PHE A 57 5.13 -2.65 -7.28
N ALA A 58 4.17 -3.09 -8.09
CA ALA A 58 4.28 -4.36 -8.81
C ALA A 58 5.51 -4.40 -9.72
N ASP A 59 5.72 -3.35 -10.54
CA ASP A 59 6.88 -3.26 -11.43
C ASP A 59 8.20 -3.30 -10.66
N ALA A 60 8.32 -2.48 -9.60
CA ALA A 60 9.53 -2.45 -8.80
C ALA A 60 9.84 -3.80 -8.14
N LEU A 61 8.82 -4.45 -7.57
CA LEU A 61 8.96 -5.75 -6.93
C LEU A 61 9.32 -6.84 -7.94
N ILE A 62 8.76 -6.82 -9.15
CA ILE A 62 9.11 -7.76 -10.23
C ILE A 62 10.58 -7.59 -10.65
N ARG A 63 11.03 -6.35 -10.88
CA ARG A 63 12.40 -6.08 -11.37
C ARG A 63 13.48 -6.39 -10.34
N ARG A 64 13.15 -6.33 -9.05
CA ARG A 64 14.12 -6.37 -7.95
C ARG A 64 13.85 -7.49 -6.95
N GLN A 65 13.16 -8.56 -7.36
CA GLN A 65 12.81 -9.68 -6.47
C GLN A 65 14.03 -10.22 -5.69
N THR A 66 15.12 -10.49 -6.41
CA THR A 66 16.36 -11.02 -5.82
C THR A 66 17.02 -10.03 -4.87
N GLU A 67 17.08 -8.76 -5.25
CA GLU A 67 17.69 -7.69 -4.43
C GLU A 67 16.91 -7.49 -3.13
N PHE A 68 15.59 -7.49 -3.21
CA PHE A 68 14.70 -7.38 -2.06
C PHE A 68 14.60 -8.69 -1.25
N GLY A 69 15.16 -9.79 -1.75
CA GLY A 69 15.10 -11.09 -1.10
C GLY A 69 13.65 -11.57 -0.90
N ILE A 70 12.78 -11.30 -1.88
CA ILE A 70 11.37 -11.70 -1.87
C ILE A 70 11.13 -12.88 -2.80
N SER A 71 10.07 -13.64 -2.52
CA SER A 71 9.63 -14.76 -3.33
C SER A 71 8.11 -14.84 -3.39
N ASN A 72 7.58 -15.69 -4.28
CA ASN A 72 6.14 -15.93 -4.44
C ASN A 72 5.29 -14.65 -4.52
N LEU A 73 5.72 -13.68 -5.35
CA LEU A 73 4.98 -12.44 -5.59
C LEU A 73 3.61 -12.75 -6.23
N ARG A 74 2.57 -12.14 -5.67
CA ARG A 74 1.16 -12.30 -6.01
C ARG A 74 0.55 -10.90 -6.11
N ILE A 75 0.07 -10.51 -7.29
CA ILE A 75 -0.53 -9.19 -7.54
C ILE A 75 -2.00 -9.41 -7.91
N ASN A 76 -2.93 -8.95 -7.08
CA ASN A 76 -4.37 -9.19 -7.25
C ASN A 76 -4.72 -10.67 -7.51
N GLN A 77 -3.99 -11.57 -6.85
CA GLN A 77 -4.15 -13.02 -6.96
C GLN A 77 -4.61 -13.59 -5.64
N THR A 78 -5.47 -14.60 -5.69
CA THR A 78 -5.98 -15.25 -4.49
C THR A 78 -4.87 -15.94 -3.71
N ILE A 79 -4.77 -15.66 -2.41
CA ILE A 79 -3.86 -16.37 -1.52
C ILE A 79 -4.51 -17.68 -1.08
N ARG A 80 -3.76 -18.79 -1.22
CA ARG A 80 -4.22 -20.12 -0.82
C ARG A 80 -4.51 -20.14 0.69
N GLY A 81 -5.75 -20.51 1.07
CA GLY A 81 -6.19 -20.52 2.46
C GLY A 81 -6.86 -19.22 2.95
N GLY A 82 -6.93 -18.17 2.12
CA GLY A 82 -7.55 -16.87 2.45
C GLY A 82 -8.95 -16.62 1.84
N GLY A 83 -9.64 -17.67 1.41
CA GLY A 83 -10.92 -17.54 0.69
C GLY A 83 -10.76 -16.91 -0.71
N ASN A 84 -11.74 -16.11 -1.15
CA ASN A 84 -11.72 -15.39 -2.45
C ASN A 84 -10.94 -14.07 -2.42
N ALA A 85 -10.29 -13.74 -1.30
CA ALA A 85 -9.60 -12.47 -1.16
C ALA A 85 -8.40 -12.37 -2.11
N ARG A 86 -8.21 -11.17 -2.66
CA ARG A 86 -7.14 -10.83 -3.59
C ARG A 86 -6.48 -9.55 -3.06
N PRO A 87 -5.36 -9.67 -2.34
CA PRO A 87 -4.62 -8.48 -1.92
C PRO A 87 -4.14 -7.71 -3.15
N ASP A 88 -3.96 -6.41 -2.98
CA ASP A 88 -3.36 -5.59 -4.04
C ASP A 88 -1.97 -6.16 -4.40
N ILE A 89 -1.14 -6.43 -3.39
CA ILE A 89 0.16 -7.09 -3.53
C ILE A 89 0.43 -8.00 -2.32
N ALA A 90 0.96 -9.19 -2.55
CA ALA A 90 1.49 -10.07 -1.50
C ALA A 90 2.76 -10.79 -1.96
N PHE A 91 3.69 -11.04 -1.05
CA PHE A 91 4.94 -11.75 -1.32
C PHE A 91 5.51 -12.32 -0.03
N ASP A 92 6.44 -13.26 -0.17
CA ASP A 92 7.11 -13.89 0.96
C ASP A 92 8.50 -13.24 1.14
N LYS A 93 8.81 -12.75 2.35
CA LYS A 93 10.13 -12.24 2.75
C LYS A 93 10.75 -13.22 3.75
N GLY A 94 11.62 -14.10 3.26
CA GLY A 94 12.05 -15.26 4.06
C GLY A 94 10.87 -16.20 4.32
N ALA A 95 10.57 -16.49 5.58
CA ALA A 95 9.41 -17.33 5.96
C ALA A 95 8.11 -16.52 6.16
N ASP A 96 8.19 -15.19 6.07
CA ASP A 96 7.10 -14.31 6.46
C ASP A 96 6.27 -13.89 5.23
N LEU A 97 4.96 -14.15 5.26
CA LEU A 97 4.03 -13.60 4.27
C LEU A 97 3.76 -12.12 4.60
N VAL A 98 4.08 -11.25 3.64
CA VAL A 98 3.82 -9.80 3.68
C VAL A 98 2.71 -9.48 2.70
N VAL A 99 1.73 -8.71 3.16
CA VAL A 99 0.64 -8.17 2.33
C VAL A 99 0.72 -6.65 2.33
N LEU A 100 0.64 -6.05 1.14
CA LEU A 100 0.50 -4.61 0.95
C LEU A 100 -0.86 -4.32 0.32
N GLU A 101 -1.74 -3.72 1.10
CA GLU A 101 -3.00 -3.12 0.65
C GLU A 101 -2.72 -1.67 0.27
N LEU A 102 -3.01 -1.32 -0.98
CA LEU A 102 -2.68 -0.03 -1.59
C LEU A 102 -3.95 0.78 -1.74
N LYS A 103 -3.98 1.95 -1.13
CA LYS A 103 -5.20 2.74 -1.05
C LYS A 103 -4.90 4.16 -1.48
N ALA A 104 -5.79 4.68 -2.29
CA ALA A 104 -5.74 6.06 -2.71
C ALA A 104 -6.69 6.91 -1.88
N VAL A 105 -6.52 8.22 -2.03
CA VAL A 105 -7.38 9.34 -1.62
C VAL A 105 -8.90 9.09 -1.51
N ALA A 106 -9.46 8.11 -2.20
CA ALA A 106 -10.89 7.81 -2.12
C ALA A 106 -11.28 7.63 -0.65
N GLY A 107 -12.13 8.52 -0.13
CA GLY A 107 -12.60 8.58 1.25
C GLY A 107 -13.43 7.37 1.73
N GLY A 108 -13.17 6.19 1.19
CA GLY A 108 -13.59 4.93 1.77
C GLY A 108 -12.85 4.71 3.07
N SER A 109 -13.60 4.67 4.17
CA SER A 109 -13.11 4.02 5.39
C SER A 109 -12.55 2.65 4.99
N LEU A 110 -11.30 2.40 5.32
CA LEU A 110 -10.73 1.06 5.20
C LEU A 110 -11.38 0.20 6.28
N GLY A 111 -12.59 -0.30 5.96
CA GLY A 111 -13.49 -0.99 6.86
C GLY A 111 -13.04 -2.40 7.23
N TRP A 112 -11.74 -2.67 7.16
CA TRP A 112 -11.17 -3.93 7.56
C TRP A 112 -10.89 -3.86 9.05
N THR A 113 -11.58 -4.63 9.87
CA THR A 113 -11.21 -4.80 11.28
C THR A 113 -9.99 -5.71 11.41
N GLU A 114 -9.39 -5.79 12.61
CA GLU A 114 -8.34 -6.79 12.89
C GLU A 114 -8.82 -8.22 12.57
N GLY A 115 -10.08 -8.52 12.91
CA GLY A 115 -10.69 -9.82 12.64
C GLY A 115 -10.85 -10.12 11.15
N ASP A 116 -11.15 -9.12 10.33
CA ASP A 116 -11.29 -9.31 8.87
C ASP A 116 -9.94 -9.62 8.24
N VAL A 117 -8.88 -8.90 8.66
CA VAL A 117 -7.52 -9.17 8.20
C VAL A 117 -7.06 -10.58 8.58
N ARG A 118 -7.29 -11.05 9.82
CA ARG A 118 -6.93 -12.44 10.20
C ARG A 118 -7.72 -13.51 9.46
N LYS A 119 -9.01 -13.28 9.20
CA LYS A 119 -9.83 -14.23 8.43
C LYS A 119 -9.33 -14.39 7.01
N VAL A 120 -8.90 -13.28 6.41
CA VAL A 120 -8.49 -13.20 5.02
C VAL A 120 -7.02 -13.60 4.84
N TYR A 121 -6.17 -13.22 5.79
CA TYR A 121 -4.73 -13.42 5.76
C TYR A 121 -4.25 -14.15 7.03
N PRO A 122 -4.73 -15.37 7.32
CA PRO A 122 -4.47 -16.03 8.61
C PRO A 122 -3.00 -16.34 8.88
N ASN A 123 -2.20 -16.46 7.83
CA ASN A 123 -0.77 -16.76 7.89
C ASN A 123 0.12 -15.53 7.59
N ALA A 124 -0.48 -14.35 7.36
CA ALA A 124 0.32 -13.14 7.19
C ALA A 124 0.93 -12.77 8.54
N LYS A 125 2.22 -12.48 8.52
CA LYS A 125 2.91 -11.92 9.70
C LYS A 125 2.67 -10.43 9.84
N ALA A 126 2.44 -9.77 8.70
CA ALA A 126 2.16 -8.34 8.62
C ALA A 126 1.30 -8.02 7.41
N VAL A 127 0.21 -7.29 7.64
CA VAL A 127 -0.56 -6.63 6.57
C VAL A 127 -0.38 -5.13 6.69
N PHE A 128 0.26 -4.54 5.69
CA PHE A 128 0.48 -3.11 5.62
C PHE A 128 -0.56 -2.45 4.73
N PHE A 129 -1.01 -1.28 5.13
CA PHE A 129 -1.87 -0.40 4.35
C PHE A 129 -1.07 0.83 3.98
N LEU A 130 -0.75 0.99 2.70
CA LEU A 130 -0.10 2.18 2.18
C LEU A 130 -1.15 3.09 1.57
N THR A 131 -1.28 4.27 2.15
CA THR A 131 -2.16 5.34 1.67
C THR A 131 -1.34 6.42 1.00
N VAL A 132 -1.78 6.95 -0.14
CA VAL A 132 -1.15 8.11 -0.79
C VAL A 132 -2.20 9.17 -1.06
N SER A 133 -1.90 10.42 -0.69
CA SER A 133 -2.85 11.54 -0.74
C SER A 133 -2.33 12.81 -1.40
N TYR A 134 -3.27 13.67 -1.84
CA TYR A 134 -2.97 14.93 -2.50
C TYR A 134 -2.40 16.00 -1.55
N PRO A 135 -1.62 16.97 -2.07
CA PRO A 135 -1.03 18.04 -1.25
C PRO A 135 -2.06 18.93 -0.54
N PHE A 136 -3.25 19.11 -1.14
CA PHE A 136 -4.28 20.04 -0.71
C PHE A 136 -5.37 19.42 0.17
N GLU A 137 -5.33 18.11 0.40
CA GLU A 137 -6.24 17.46 1.35
C GLU A 137 -5.87 17.87 2.78
N ARG A 138 -6.52 18.93 3.24
CA ARG A 138 -6.40 19.41 4.61
C ARG A 138 -7.25 18.52 5.51
N GLY A 139 -6.62 17.87 6.48
CA GLY A 139 -7.33 17.38 7.66
C GLY A 139 -7.49 15.88 7.82
N TRP A 140 -6.75 15.03 7.12
CA TRP A 140 -6.78 13.60 7.44
C TRP A 140 -5.66 13.19 8.39
N SER A 141 -6.02 13.04 9.66
CA SER A 141 -5.31 12.17 10.59
C SER A 141 -5.78 10.74 10.36
N ASN A 142 -5.13 10.05 9.44
CA ASN A 142 -4.54 8.72 9.64
C ASN A 142 -5.15 7.85 10.76
N ARG A 143 -6.44 7.54 10.70
CA ARG A 143 -7.02 6.48 11.52
C ARG A 143 -7.58 5.41 10.59
N LEU A 144 -6.73 4.41 10.38
CA LEU A 144 -7.17 3.12 9.92
C LEU A 144 -7.61 2.34 11.17
N ASP A 145 -8.92 2.16 11.35
CA ASP A 145 -9.46 1.55 12.56
C ASP A 145 -8.80 0.19 12.84
N GLY A 146 -8.27 0.03 14.05
CA GLY A 146 -7.59 -1.19 14.47
C GLY A 146 -6.23 -1.44 13.83
N ALA A 147 -5.59 -0.45 13.19
CA ALA A 147 -4.20 -0.57 12.74
C ALA A 147 -3.27 0.42 13.44
N THR A 148 -2.01 0.01 13.51
CA THR A 148 -0.92 0.77 14.09
C THR A 148 -0.31 1.66 13.02
N PHE A 149 -0.21 2.96 13.30
CA PHE A 149 0.56 3.87 12.46
C PHE A 149 2.05 3.48 12.48
N VAL A 150 2.68 3.42 11.31
CA VAL A 150 4.09 3.05 11.15
C VAL A 150 4.92 4.28 10.80
N THR A 151 4.59 4.96 9.70
CA THR A 151 5.32 6.14 9.23
C THR A 151 4.46 7.00 8.30
N GLU A 152 4.89 8.24 8.07
CA GLU A 152 4.39 9.10 7.02
C GLU A 152 5.55 9.83 6.33
N GLY A 153 5.34 10.22 5.07
CA GLY A 153 6.34 10.96 4.32
C GLY A 153 5.73 11.84 3.23
N ARG A 154 6.60 12.55 2.53
CA ARG A 154 6.22 13.44 1.44
C ARG A 154 6.93 13.03 0.16
N LEU A 155 6.14 12.90 -0.90
CA LEU A 155 6.63 12.80 -2.26
C LEU A 155 6.83 14.22 -2.83
N ARG A 156 7.34 14.29 -4.07
CA ARG A 156 7.39 15.55 -4.82
C ARG A 156 6.03 16.24 -4.88
N GLU A 157 6.08 17.56 -5.07
CA GLU A 157 4.92 18.42 -5.21
C GLU A 157 3.96 18.43 -4.01
N GLY A 158 4.41 17.91 -2.86
CA GLY A 158 3.68 17.95 -1.60
C GLY A 158 2.68 16.82 -1.40
N PHE A 159 2.66 15.83 -2.29
CA PHE A 159 1.89 14.60 -2.10
C PHE A 159 2.41 13.88 -0.84
N ARG A 160 1.52 13.17 -0.15
CA ARG A 160 1.84 12.54 1.13
C ARG A 160 1.57 11.05 1.04
N TYR A 161 2.29 10.28 1.82
CA TYR A 161 1.93 8.89 2.06
C TYR A 161 1.92 8.59 3.55
N SER A 162 1.09 7.65 3.95
CA SER A 162 1.06 7.12 5.31
C SER A 162 0.99 5.60 5.25
N LEU A 163 1.79 4.96 6.10
CA LEU A 163 1.87 3.52 6.23
C LEU A 163 1.26 3.10 7.57
N PHE A 164 0.34 2.14 7.51
CA PHE A 164 -0.23 1.49 8.67
C PHE A 164 0.08 0.01 8.63
N LYS A 165 0.12 -0.61 9.80
CA LYS A 165 0.28 -2.05 9.95
C LYS A 165 -0.87 -2.61 10.76
N LYS A 166 -1.42 -3.72 10.28
CA LYS A 166 -2.35 -4.57 11.00
C LYS A 166 -1.80 -5.99 10.97
N ILE A 167 -1.59 -6.54 12.17
CA ILE A 167 -1.04 -7.87 12.47
C ILE A 167 0.00 -8.30 11.45
#